data_AF-A0A6M4G208-F1
#
_entry.id   AF-A0A6M4G208-F1
#
_cell.length_a   1.000
_cell.length_b   1.000
_cell.length_c   1.000
_cell.angle_alpha   90.00
_cell.angle_beta   90.00
_cell.angle_gamma   90.00
#
_symmetry.space_group_name_H-M   'P 1'
#
loop_
_entity.id
_entity.type
_entity.pdbx_description
1 polymer ?
#
loop_
_entity_poly.entity_id
_entity_poly.type
_entity_poly.pdbx_seq_one_letter_code
_entity_poly.pdbx_strand_id
1 'polypeptide(L)'
;MLGKLFGKQPIRAWAIKQIDDATLHLCGEGRLESDQKSKVMLKALQAGQFHGGVRMGDTGIVINTRRLAAVVPLEALQLLDDGNTAEWNGRHWAVSHVPQRAWLFDGRLVAEPNLLSSTPALVSREDVSHIRQNVRQDAAPPGEVQFRPLNATEDPEKDLRAAIEEAQRRRQQANTGWRKDGSWGTLDDVDKE
;
A
#
# COMPACT_ATOMS: atom_id res chain seq x y z
N MET A 1 -3.59 -24.15 -23.49
CA MET A 1 -4.45 -23.07 -22.98
C MET A 1 -4.38 -21.88 -23.94
N LEU A 2 -5.35 -21.79 -24.84
CA LEU A 2 -5.41 -20.86 -25.97
C LEU A 2 -6.06 -19.51 -25.58
N GLY A 3 -5.43 -18.76 -24.66
CA GLY A 3 -5.97 -17.49 -24.15
C GLY A 3 -5.07 -16.25 -24.32
N LYS A 4 -3.84 -16.38 -24.84
CA LYS A 4 -3.00 -15.22 -25.18
C LYS A 4 -3.37 -14.67 -26.57
N LEU A 5 -4.62 -14.23 -26.71
CA LEU A 5 -5.12 -13.46 -27.84
C LEU A 5 -4.46 -12.07 -27.84
N PHE A 6 -3.65 -11.78 -28.86
CA PHE A 6 -3.40 -10.46 -29.49
C PHE A 6 -3.21 -9.19 -28.62
N GLY A 7 -2.84 -9.30 -27.34
CA GLY A 7 -2.43 -8.15 -26.54
C GLY A 7 -1.04 -7.66 -26.94
N LYS A 8 -0.89 -6.37 -27.28
CA LYS A 8 0.43 -5.76 -27.47
C LYS A 8 1.25 -5.93 -26.19
N GLN A 9 2.52 -6.30 -26.33
CA GLN A 9 3.44 -6.37 -25.18
C GLN A 9 3.45 -5.00 -24.47
N PRO A 10 3.20 -4.95 -23.15
CA PRO A 10 3.21 -3.70 -22.42
C PRO A 10 4.62 -3.11 -22.42
N ILE A 11 4.72 -1.79 -22.63
CA ILE A 11 6.00 -1.09 -22.53
C ILE A 11 6.27 -0.86 -21.04
N ARG A 12 7.38 -1.39 -20.55
CA ARG A 12 7.83 -1.20 -19.16
C ARG A 12 8.76 0.00 -19.05
N ALA A 13 8.71 0.67 -17.92
CA ALA A 13 9.55 1.82 -17.63
C ALA A 13 9.77 1.94 -16.11
N TRP A 14 10.88 2.58 -15.74
CA TRP A 14 11.08 3.06 -14.38
C TRP A 14 10.28 4.34 -14.14
N ALA A 15 9.56 4.40 -13.02
CA ALA A 15 8.86 5.60 -12.57
C ALA A 15 9.66 6.28 -11.46
N ILE A 16 10.17 7.48 -11.74
CA ILE A 16 10.98 8.28 -10.80
C ILE A 16 10.14 9.45 -10.33
N LYS A 17 9.84 9.49 -9.03
CA LYS A 17 8.97 10.48 -8.40
C LYS A 17 9.62 11.86 -8.32
N GLN A 18 10.88 11.89 -7.88
CA GLN A 18 11.68 13.08 -7.64
C GLN A 18 13.15 12.74 -7.88
N ILE A 19 13.93 13.73 -8.35
CA ILE A 19 15.37 13.63 -8.55
C ILE A 19 16.01 14.74 -7.72
N ASP A 20 16.75 14.35 -6.69
CA ASP A 20 17.56 15.26 -5.87
C ASP A 20 19.02 15.23 -6.35
N ASP A 21 19.90 16.03 -5.74
CA ASP A 21 21.29 16.20 -6.18
C ASP A 21 22.04 14.89 -6.42
N ALA A 22 21.82 13.87 -5.59
CA ALA A 22 22.47 12.55 -5.69
C ALA A 22 21.52 11.36 -5.43
N THR A 23 20.20 11.60 -5.38
CA THR A 23 19.22 10.60 -4.97
C THR A 23 18.06 10.51 -5.96
N LEU A 24 17.71 9.29 -6.36
CA LEU A 24 16.49 8.99 -7.10
C LEU A 24 15.41 8.52 -6.13
N HIS A 25 14.29 9.23 -6.09
CA HIS A 25 13.09 8.78 -5.40
C HIS A 25 12.33 7.84 -6.33
N LEU A 26 12.57 6.54 -6.20
CA LEU A 26 12.10 5.52 -7.12
C LEU A 26 10.76 4.93 -6.68
N CYS A 27 9.73 5.02 -7.52
CA CYS A 27 8.47 4.28 -7.30
C CYS A 27 8.59 2.80 -7.69
N GLY A 28 9.53 2.49 -8.57
CA GLY A 28 9.78 1.16 -9.12
C GLY A 28 9.40 1.06 -10.59
N GLU A 29 9.22 -0.16 -11.06
CA GLU A 29 8.83 -0.43 -12.44
C GLU A 29 7.31 -0.38 -12.64
N GLY A 30 6.90 0.10 -13.80
CA GLY A 30 5.50 0.10 -14.21
C GLY A 30 5.31 -0.10 -15.70
N ARG A 31 4.04 -0.24 -16.11
CA ARG A 31 3.62 -0.39 -17.50
C ARG A 31 3.01 0.93 -18.00
N LEU A 32 3.40 1.39 -19.18
CA LEU A 32 2.83 2.60 -19.76
C LEU A 32 1.35 2.41 -20.14
N GLU A 33 0.54 3.41 -19.83
CA GLU A 33 -0.90 3.48 -20.11
C GLU A 33 -1.21 4.72 -20.94
N SER A 34 -1.71 4.53 -22.17
CA SER A 34 -2.11 5.60 -23.08
C SER A 34 -2.93 5.02 -24.24
N ASP A 35 -3.78 5.85 -24.85
CA ASP A 35 -4.51 5.51 -26.08
C ASP A 35 -3.61 5.51 -27.33
N GLN A 36 -2.35 5.95 -27.18
CA GLN A 36 -1.38 5.99 -28.26
C GLN A 36 -0.93 4.58 -28.70
N LYS A 37 -0.53 4.47 -29.97
CA LYS A 37 0.07 3.23 -30.49
C LYS A 37 1.42 2.98 -29.81
N SER A 38 1.74 1.72 -29.47
CA SER A 38 2.99 1.34 -28.78
C SER A 38 4.26 1.88 -29.42
N LYS A 39 4.36 1.91 -30.76
CA LYS A 39 5.54 2.48 -31.45
C LYS A 39 5.70 3.99 -31.19
N VAL A 40 4.59 4.72 -31.07
CA VAL A 40 4.58 6.15 -30.73
C VAL A 40 4.99 6.32 -29.27
N MET A 41 4.42 5.53 -28.37
CA MET A 41 4.78 5.55 -26.94
C MET A 41 6.26 5.24 -26.72
N LEU A 42 6.81 4.21 -27.38
CA LEU A 42 8.22 3.84 -27.25
C LEU A 42 9.15 4.97 -27.72
N LYS A 43 8.84 5.57 -28.87
CA LYS A 43 9.62 6.71 -29.39
C LYS A 43 9.55 7.90 -28.43
N ALA A 44 8.37 8.21 -27.90
CA ALA A 44 8.19 9.28 -26.93
C ALA A 44 8.93 8.99 -25.62
N LEU A 45 8.90 7.76 -25.13
CA LEU A 45 9.62 7.33 -23.92
C LEU A 45 11.13 7.48 -24.11
N GLN A 46 11.69 6.99 -25.22
CA GLN A 46 13.11 7.11 -25.55
C GLN A 46 13.56 8.58 -25.67
N ALA A 47 12.67 9.47 -26.12
CA ALA A 47 12.91 10.90 -26.20
C ALA A 47 12.67 11.66 -24.88
N GLY A 48 12.23 10.99 -23.81
CA GLY A 48 11.84 11.64 -22.54
C GLY A 48 10.57 12.51 -22.65
N GLN A 49 9.72 12.26 -23.64
CA GLN A 49 8.55 13.06 -24.01
C GLN A 49 7.22 12.29 -23.84
N PHE A 50 7.24 11.13 -23.18
CA PHE A 50 6.03 10.36 -22.96
C PHE A 50 5.07 11.06 -21.99
N HIS A 51 3.81 11.20 -22.41
CA HIS A 51 2.71 11.75 -21.61
C HIS A 51 1.61 10.70 -21.48
N GLY A 52 1.23 10.36 -20.26
CA GLY A 52 0.22 9.33 -20.00
C GLY A 52 0.20 8.85 -18.56
N GLY A 53 -0.19 7.61 -18.37
CA GLY A 53 -0.13 6.92 -17.10
C GLY A 53 1.03 5.92 -17.03
N VAL A 54 1.46 5.61 -15.82
CA VAL A 54 2.30 4.46 -15.50
C VAL A 54 1.56 3.59 -14.49
N ARG A 55 1.09 2.43 -14.92
CA ARG A 55 0.47 1.43 -14.04
C ARG A 55 1.55 0.73 -13.23
N MET A 56 1.46 0.83 -11.91
CA MET A 56 2.46 0.29 -10.98
C MET A 56 2.12 -1.14 -10.56
N GLY A 57 3.02 -2.08 -10.88
CA GLY A 57 2.83 -3.52 -10.59
C GLY A 57 1.44 -4.02 -11.01
N ASP A 58 0.86 -4.86 -10.15
CA ASP A 58 -0.52 -5.36 -10.30
C ASP A 58 -1.50 -4.69 -9.30
N THR A 59 -1.11 -3.56 -8.71
CA THR A 59 -1.90 -2.83 -7.69
C THR A 59 -3.15 -2.13 -8.25
N GLY A 60 -3.25 -2.00 -9.57
CA GLY A 60 -4.27 -1.20 -10.24
C GLY A 60 -4.03 0.31 -10.18
N ILE A 61 -3.00 0.78 -9.48
CA ILE A 61 -2.67 2.21 -9.38
C ILE A 61 -1.98 2.68 -10.65
N VAL A 62 -2.46 3.79 -11.20
CA VAL A 62 -1.86 4.47 -12.36
C VAL A 62 -1.38 5.85 -11.93
N ILE A 63 -0.06 6.09 -12.03
CA ILE A 63 0.53 7.40 -11.77
C ILE A 63 0.55 8.19 -13.07
N ASN A 64 -0.07 9.38 -13.09
CA ASN A 64 0.04 10.28 -14.24
C ASN A 64 1.48 10.81 -14.35
N THR A 65 2.09 10.78 -15.54
CA THR A 65 3.48 11.17 -15.74
C THR A 65 3.80 12.61 -15.32
N ARG A 66 2.81 13.51 -15.28
CA ARG A 66 2.98 14.89 -14.75
C ARG A 66 3.36 14.95 -13.26
N ARG A 67 3.15 13.85 -12.52
CA ARG A 67 3.47 13.71 -11.09
C ARG A 67 4.82 13.02 -10.85
N LEU A 68 5.54 12.69 -11.91
CA LEU A 68 6.84 12.04 -11.90
C LEU A 68 7.87 13.03 -12.45
N ALA A 69 9.06 13.03 -11.87
CA ALA A 69 10.19 13.78 -12.41
C ALA A 69 10.70 13.16 -13.72
N ALA A 70 10.64 11.83 -13.84
CA ALA A 70 11.00 11.12 -15.06
C ALA A 70 10.28 9.78 -15.19
N VAL A 71 10.08 9.37 -16.44
CA VAL A 71 9.71 8.01 -16.83
C VAL A 71 10.76 7.52 -17.81
N VAL A 72 11.49 6.49 -17.42
CA VAL A 72 12.75 6.09 -18.10
C VAL A 72 12.59 4.69 -18.69
N PRO A 73 13.05 4.44 -19.94
CA PRO A 73 13.12 3.07 -20.48
C PRO A 73 13.79 2.12 -19.49
N LEU A 74 13.30 0.88 -19.42
CA LEU A 74 13.81 -0.10 -18.47
C LEU A 74 15.31 -0.37 -18.67
N GLU A 75 15.75 -0.38 -19.93
CA GLU A 75 17.13 -0.60 -20.35
C GLU A 75 18.07 0.59 -20.11
N ALA A 76 17.53 1.79 -19.83
CA ALA A 76 18.34 3.00 -19.69
C ALA A 76 18.77 3.29 -18.24
N LEU A 77 18.14 2.64 -17.25
CA LEU A 77 18.51 2.70 -15.84
C LEU A 77 18.72 1.28 -15.32
N GLN A 78 19.88 1.06 -14.73
CA GLN A 78 20.24 -0.22 -14.12
C GLN A 78 20.26 -0.07 -12.60
N LEU A 79 19.36 -0.79 -11.92
CA LEU A 79 19.45 -0.97 -10.48
C LEU A 79 20.59 -1.97 -10.19
N LEU A 80 21.51 -1.62 -9.28
CA LEU A 80 22.62 -2.48 -8.91
C LEU A 80 22.18 -3.56 -7.92
N ASP A 81 23.00 -4.59 -7.72
CA ASP A 81 22.66 -5.79 -6.94
C ASP A 81 22.26 -5.50 -5.48
N ASP A 82 22.67 -4.36 -4.94
CA ASP A 82 22.32 -3.92 -3.58
C ASP A 82 20.88 -3.39 -3.46
N GLY A 83 20.21 -3.11 -4.59
CA GLY A 83 18.89 -2.50 -4.65
C GLY A 83 18.81 -1.06 -4.10
N ASN A 84 19.94 -0.49 -3.68
CA ASN A 84 20.08 0.81 -3.02
C ASN A 84 20.83 1.81 -3.88
N THR A 85 21.44 1.36 -4.97
CA THR A 85 22.12 2.21 -5.94
C THR A 85 21.71 1.88 -7.36
N ALA A 86 21.83 2.86 -8.25
CA ALA A 86 21.52 2.71 -9.67
C ALA A 86 22.50 3.46 -10.55
N GLU A 87 22.73 2.94 -11.75
CA GLU A 87 23.40 3.65 -12.83
C GLU A 87 22.36 4.19 -13.83
N TRP A 88 22.44 5.50 -14.09
CA TRP A 88 21.60 6.15 -15.08
C TRP A 88 22.30 7.40 -15.63
N ASN A 89 22.28 7.57 -16.96
CA ASN A 89 22.96 8.65 -17.69
C ASN A 89 24.46 8.76 -17.37
N GLY A 90 25.14 7.62 -17.20
CA GLY A 90 26.58 7.57 -16.87
C GLY A 90 26.92 8.03 -15.45
N ARG A 91 25.91 8.14 -14.57
CA ARG A 91 26.07 8.57 -13.19
C ARG A 91 25.55 7.50 -12.23
N HIS A 92 26.21 7.39 -11.08
CA HIS A 92 25.74 6.61 -9.94
C HIS A 92 24.79 7.42 -9.07
N TRP A 93 23.71 6.79 -8.66
CA TRP A 93 22.66 7.38 -7.84
C TRP A 93 22.41 6.55 -6.59
N ALA A 94 22.18 7.20 -5.46
CA ALA A 94 21.52 6.55 -4.33
C ALA A 94 20.02 6.40 -4.65
N VAL A 95 19.42 5.27 -4.29
CA VAL A 95 18.00 4.98 -4.52
C VAL A 95 17.26 5.08 -3.19
N SER A 96 16.27 5.97 -3.16
CA SER A 96 15.28 6.06 -2.09
C SER A 96 13.97 5.50 -2.58
N HIS A 97 13.49 4.41 -1.98
CA HIS A 97 12.26 3.76 -2.40
C HIS A 97 11.05 4.58 -1.94
N VAL A 98 10.16 4.90 -2.87
CA VAL A 98 8.94 5.68 -2.60
C VAL A 98 7.83 4.73 -2.18
N PRO A 99 7.34 4.81 -0.93
CA PRO A 99 6.24 3.97 -0.48
C PRO A 99 4.97 4.29 -1.27
N GLN A 100 4.13 3.27 -1.49
CA GLN A 100 2.91 3.39 -2.30
C GLN A 100 2.01 4.57 -1.90
N ARG A 101 1.88 4.88 -0.61
CA ARG A 101 1.10 6.02 -0.11
C ARG A 101 1.55 7.37 -0.68
N ALA A 102 2.85 7.51 -0.98
CA ALA A 102 3.46 8.76 -1.44
C ALA A 102 3.47 8.89 -2.97
N TRP A 103 3.06 7.87 -3.73
CA TRP A 103 3.05 7.92 -5.20
C TRP A 103 2.19 9.07 -5.75
N LEU A 104 1.05 9.33 -5.10
CA LEU A 104 0.10 10.38 -5.48
C LEU A 104 0.28 11.69 -4.69
N PHE A 105 1.27 11.75 -3.80
CA PHE A 105 1.60 12.98 -3.08
C PHE A 105 2.21 14.01 -4.03
N ASP A 106 1.81 15.28 -3.90
CA ASP A 106 2.29 16.39 -4.74
C ASP A 106 3.40 17.21 -4.10
N GLY A 107 3.67 17.01 -2.81
CA GLY A 107 4.74 17.72 -2.11
C GLY A 107 6.11 17.10 -2.32
N ARG A 108 7.12 17.79 -1.80
CA ARG A 108 8.52 17.34 -1.82
C ARG A 108 8.69 16.07 -0.99
N LEU A 109 9.53 15.17 -1.46
CA LEU A 109 9.99 14.01 -0.70
C LEU A 109 11.36 14.27 -0.09
N VAL A 110 11.61 13.67 1.07
CA VAL A 110 12.92 13.59 1.71
C VAL A 110 13.32 12.12 1.85
N ALA A 111 14.59 11.81 1.63
CA ALA A 111 15.13 10.47 1.81
C ALA A 111 15.60 10.30 3.26
N GLU A 112 15.11 9.27 3.94
CA GLU A 112 15.49 8.92 5.31
C GLU A 112 16.01 7.48 5.34
N PRO A 113 16.94 7.12 6.25
CA PRO A 113 17.33 5.74 6.47
C PRO A 113 16.13 4.88 6.88
N ASN A 114 15.97 3.72 6.26
CA ASN A 114 14.96 2.75 6.65
C ASN A 114 15.44 1.95 7.88
N LEU A 115 14.97 2.34 9.06
CA LEU A 115 15.32 1.70 10.33
C LEU A 115 14.76 0.27 10.49
N LEU A 116 13.86 -0.16 9.60
CA LEU A 116 13.26 -1.50 9.64
C LEU A 116 14.01 -2.53 8.79
N SER A 117 15.01 -2.11 8.01
CA SER A 117 15.82 -2.97 7.15
C SER A 117 17.17 -3.26 7.80
N SER A 118 17.63 -4.52 7.74
CA SER A 118 19.00 -4.90 8.15
C SER A 118 20.09 -4.24 7.30
N THR A 119 19.71 -3.79 6.11
CA THR A 119 20.59 -3.16 5.11
C THR A 119 20.18 -1.70 4.97
N PRO A 120 21.11 -0.72 4.98
CA PRO A 120 20.80 0.71 4.96
C PRO A 120 20.19 1.12 3.62
N ALA A 121 18.90 0.86 3.45
CA ALA A 121 18.10 1.31 2.33
C ALA A 121 17.53 2.69 2.67
N LEU A 122 17.52 3.60 1.71
CA LEU A 122 16.79 4.86 1.86
C LEU A 122 15.31 4.63 1.55
N VAL A 123 14.43 5.24 2.34
CA VAL A 123 12.99 5.29 2.08
C VAL A 123 12.56 6.74 1.97
N SER A 124 11.70 7.02 1.00
CA SER A 124 11.19 8.38 0.80
C SER A 124 10.03 8.65 1.75
N ARG A 125 9.99 9.87 2.28
CA ARG A 125 8.92 10.37 3.13
C ARG A 125 8.44 11.72 2.63
N GLU A 126 7.15 11.96 2.81
CA GLU A 126 6.53 13.27 2.59
C GLU A 126 7.19 14.34 3.48
N ASP A 127 7.71 15.40 2.88
CA ASP A 127 8.21 16.55 3.62
C ASP A 127 7.04 17.35 4.19
N VAL A 128 6.83 17.20 5.50
CA VAL A 128 5.79 17.91 6.27
C VAL A 128 6.37 18.99 7.18
N SER A 129 7.62 19.40 6.95
CA SER A 129 8.30 20.42 7.76
C SER A 129 7.54 21.75 7.79
N HIS A 130 6.94 22.15 6.67
CA HIS A 130 6.10 23.35 6.58
C HIS A 130 4.81 23.28 7.41
N ILE A 131 4.26 22.09 7.64
CA ILE A 131 3.10 21.91 8.55
C ILE A 131 3.55 22.14 9.98
N ARG A 132 4.71 21.59 10.37
CA ARG A 132 5.27 21.73 11.72
C ARG A 132 5.56 23.18 12.10
N GLN A 133 5.91 24.03 11.14
CA GLN A 133 6.15 25.46 11.36
C GLN A 133 4.88 26.23 11.74
N ASN A 134 3.70 25.76 11.29
CA ASN A 134 2.41 26.39 11.59
C ASN A 134 1.77 25.83 12.87
N VAL A 135 2.35 24.80 13.48
CA VAL A 135 1.95 24.32 14.80
C VAL A 135 2.69 25.18 15.82
N ARG A 136 1.95 25.91 16.66
CA ARG A 136 2.52 26.61 17.82
C ARG A 136 3.10 25.55 18.77
N GLN A 137 4.40 25.30 18.66
CA GLN A 137 5.11 24.38 19.58
C GLN A 137 5.09 24.91 21.02
N ASP A 138 4.95 26.22 21.16
CA ASP A 138 4.93 26.95 22.43
C ASP A 138 3.52 27.07 23.02
N ALA A 139 2.49 26.58 22.32
CA ALA A 139 1.17 26.44 22.92
C ALA A 139 1.26 25.36 23.99
N ALA A 140 0.80 25.69 25.21
CA ALA A 140 0.66 24.70 26.28
C ALA A 140 -0.03 23.46 25.70
N PRO A 141 0.49 22.24 25.96
CA PRO A 141 -0.21 21.03 25.55
C PRO A 141 -1.67 21.15 26.00
N PRO A 142 -2.66 20.80 25.16
CA PRO A 142 -4.00 20.60 25.71
C PRO A 142 -3.82 19.66 26.89
N GLY A 143 -4.26 20.08 28.09
CA GLY A 143 -3.95 19.41 29.36
C GLY A 143 -4.12 17.90 29.25
N GLU A 144 -3.37 17.16 30.07
CA GLU A 144 -3.26 15.69 30.08
C GLU A 144 -4.40 14.97 29.34
N VAL A 145 -4.17 14.62 28.07
CA VAL A 145 -5.15 13.88 27.26
C VAL A 145 -5.11 12.43 27.70
N GLN A 146 -6.01 12.05 28.59
CA GLN A 146 -6.20 10.66 28.97
C GLN A 146 -7.01 9.95 27.89
N PHE A 147 -6.33 9.17 27.04
CA PHE A 147 -6.98 8.24 26.12
C PHE A 147 -7.62 7.11 26.95
N ARG A 148 -8.92 7.25 27.23
CA ARG A 148 -9.73 6.17 27.81
C ARG A 148 -10.58 5.54 26.71
N PRO A 149 -10.58 4.21 26.55
CA PRO A 149 -11.56 3.52 25.72
C PRO A 149 -12.98 3.94 26.12
N LEU A 150 -13.90 4.05 25.16
CA LEU A 150 -15.29 4.47 25.41
C LEU A 150 -15.97 3.60 26.50
N ASN A 151 -15.52 2.35 26.60
CA ASN A 151 -16.07 1.30 27.43
C ASN A 151 -15.30 1.14 28.76
N ALA A 152 -14.36 2.05 29.08
CA ALA A 152 -13.49 1.91 30.25
C ALA A 152 -14.24 1.90 31.61
N THR A 153 -15.46 2.40 31.63
CA THR A 153 -16.39 2.37 32.78
C THR A 153 -17.43 1.26 32.70
N GLU A 154 -17.48 0.51 31.59
CA GLU A 154 -18.35 -0.64 31.48
C GLU A 154 -17.70 -1.86 32.14
N ASP A 155 -18.53 -2.70 32.76
CA ASP A 155 -18.09 -3.96 33.33
C ASP A 155 -17.51 -4.85 32.22
N PRO A 156 -16.22 -5.24 32.28
CA PRO A 156 -15.56 -6.04 31.26
C PRO A 156 -16.22 -7.41 31.06
N GLU A 157 -17.01 -7.90 32.03
CA GLU A 157 -17.73 -9.16 31.91
C GLU A 157 -19.14 -9.01 31.33
N LYS A 158 -19.63 -7.79 31.12
CA LYS A 158 -20.99 -7.52 30.62
C LYS A 158 -21.26 -8.22 29.29
N ASP A 159 -20.33 -8.10 28.33
CA ASP A 159 -20.45 -8.73 27.02
C ASP A 159 -20.31 -10.25 27.10
N LEU A 160 -19.46 -10.75 28.00
CA LEU A 160 -19.29 -12.19 28.22
C LEU A 160 -20.56 -12.82 28.81
N ARG A 161 -21.17 -12.18 29.81
CA ARG A 161 -22.42 -12.62 30.43
C ARG A 161 -23.57 -12.58 29.44
N ALA A 162 -23.69 -11.49 28.67
CA ALA A 162 -24.70 -11.37 27.63
C ALA A 162 -24.57 -12.47 26.56
N ALA A 163 -23.34 -12.78 26.12
CA ALA A 163 -23.08 -13.86 25.17
C ALA A 163 -23.41 -15.25 25.74
N ILE A 164 -23.10 -15.49 27.02
CA ILE A 164 -23.44 -16.75 27.71
C ILE A 164 -24.96 -16.90 27.82
N GLU A 165 -25.68 -15.86 28.25
CA GLU A 165 -27.13 -15.87 28.37
C GLU A 165 -27.83 -16.04 27.01
N GLU A 166 -27.33 -15.41 25.95
CA GLU A 166 -27.85 -15.62 24.60
C GLU A 166 -27.61 -17.05 24.11
N ALA A 167 -26.42 -17.61 24.33
CA ALA A 167 -26.11 -18.99 23.97
C ALA A 167 -26.98 -19.99 24.74
N GLN A 168 -27.23 -19.74 26.03
CA GLN A 168 -28.12 -20.57 26.85
C GLN A 168 -29.58 -20.48 26.38
N ARG A 169 -30.09 -19.27 26.08
CA ARG A 169 -31.43 -19.11 25.51
C ARG A 169 -31.58 -19.80 24.16
N ARG A 170 -30.59 -19.67 23.28
CA ARG A 170 -30.58 -20.40 21.99
C ARG A 170 -30.59 -21.91 22.20
N ARG A 171 -29.85 -22.44 23.19
CA ARG A 171 -29.88 -23.88 23.52
C ARG A 171 -31.23 -24.32 24.10
N GLN A 172 -31.86 -23.49 24.92
CA GLN A 172 -33.19 -23.79 25.49
C GLN A 172 -34.31 -23.71 24.43
N GLN A 173 -34.17 -22.82 23.44
CA GLN A 173 -35.13 -22.68 22.33
C GLN A 173 -34.85 -23.65 21.17
N ALA A 174 -33.62 -24.14 21.04
CA ALA A 174 -33.27 -25.12 20.04
C ALA A 174 -33.82 -26.49 20.45
N ASN A 175 -34.96 -26.87 19.88
CA ASN A 175 -35.51 -28.21 20.01
C ASN A 175 -34.77 -29.22 19.09
N THR A 176 -33.50 -28.99 18.77
CA THR A 176 -32.68 -29.80 17.85
C THR A 176 -31.35 -30.15 18.50
N GLY A 177 -30.98 -31.42 18.45
CA GLY A 177 -29.77 -31.96 19.06
C GLY A 177 -29.42 -33.33 18.48
N TRP A 178 -28.39 -33.98 19.05
CA TRP A 178 -28.05 -35.36 18.70
C TRP A 178 -29.07 -36.30 19.34
N ARG A 179 -29.76 -37.08 18.50
CA ARG A 179 -30.71 -38.11 18.92
C ARG A 179 -29.98 -39.36 19.37
N LYS A 180 -30.67 -40.24 20.11
CA LYS A 180 -30.09 -41.50 20.61
C LYS A 180 -29.64 -42.46 19.50
N ASP A 181 -30.19 -42.31 18.29
CA ASP A 181 -29.77 -43.05 17.09
C ASP A 181 -28.49 -42.50 16.42
N GLY A 182 -27.90 -41.43 16.97
CA GLY A 182 -26.69 -40.80 16.46
C GLY A 182 -26.92 -39.87 15.28
N SER A 183 -28.16 -39.46 14.98
CA SER A 183 -28.47 -38.45 13.96
C SER A 183 -28.70 -37.06 14.57
N TRP A 184 -28.46 -35.99 13.80
CA TRP A 184 -28.72 -34.61 14.22
C TRP A 184 -30.09 -34.15 13.71
N GLY A 185 -31.00 -33.75 14.61
CA GLY A 185 -32.36 -33.35 14.23
C GLY A 185 -33.21 -32.89 15.41
N THR A 186 -34.51 -32.68 15.20
CA THR A 186 -35.44 -32.21 16.26
C THR A 186 -35.55 -33.27 17.37
N LEU A 187 -35.37 -32.91 18.63
CA LEU A 187 -35.47 -33.81 19.77
C LEU A 187 -36.94 -34.04 20.13
N ASP A 188 -37.40 -35.29 20.07
CA ASP A 188 -38.71 -35.69 20.56
C ASP A 188 -38.62 -36.00 22.07
N ASP A 189 -39.74 -36.06 22.78
CA ASP A 189 -39.73 -36.17 24.26
C ASP A 189 -39.05 -37.46 24.79
N VAL A 190 -38.89 -38.48 23.95
CA VAL A 190 -38.19 -39.74 24.25
C VAL A 190 -36.65 -39.58 24.25
N ASP A 191 -36.14 -38.53 23.60
CA ASP A 191 -34.72 -38.19 23.51
C ASP A 191 -34.26 -37.23 24.64
N LYS A 192 -35.19 -36.76 25.49
CA LYS A 192 -34.93 -35.74 26.54
C LYS A 192 -34.65 -36.30 27.95
N GLU A 193 -34.64 -37.62 28.12
CA GLU A 193 -34.13 -38.34 29.31
C GLU A 193 -32.70 -38.83 29.11
#